data_AF-A0AAW0ZVR2-F1
#
_entry.id   AF-A0AAW0ZVR2-F1
#
_cell.length_a   1.000
_cell.length_b   1.000
_cell.length_c   1.000
_cell.angle_alpha   90.00
_cell.angle_beta   90.00
_cell.angle_gamma   90.00
#
_symmetry.space_group_name_H-M   'P 1'
#
loop_
_entity.id
_entity.type
_entity.pdbx_description
1 polymer ?
#
loop_
_entity_poly.entity_id
_entity_poly.type
_entity_poly.pdbx_seq_one_letter_code
_entity_poly.pdbx_strand_id
1 'polypeptide(L)'
;MFPAYAYLSAYDRHKKLINDYFTLYGGSVSSLKRDTSRDKTDYDVIKENHRFLWDQDNDKPETWGARLAKKYYDKLFKEYCIADLTYYKQNKVALRWRTEKEVIVGKGQFECGNKKCKEKEDLKSWEVNFGYIEHGQKKNALVKLRLCPECSTKLNYRSQKHEAKRHKTLKRLGTNGETPHDMPSTSTVEIKIEEDEGTNNSEKLVETRADESKIWKEKPIENLEKTREEEFEEYLADLLM
;
A
#
# COMPACT_ATOMS: atom_id res chain seq x y z
N MET A 1 38.04 28.66 -44.93
CA MET A 1 37.06 27.72 -45.54
C MET A 1 37.72 27.15 -46.79
N PHE A 2 37.95 25.83 -46.88
CA PHE A 2 38.65 25.25 -48.04
C PHE A 2 37.80 25.41 -49.32
N PRO A 3 38.20 26.26 -50.27
CA PRO A 3 37.37 26.58 -51.44
C PRO A 3 37.20 25.39 -52.39
N ALA A 4 38.10 24.40 -52.32
CA ALA A 4 38.13 23.24 -53.20
C ALA A 4 36.90 22.30 -53.09
N TYR A 5 36.13 22.36 -52.00
CA TYR A 5 35.00 21.46 -51.76
C TYR A 5 33.67 22.19 -51.51
N ALA A 6 33.61 23.49 -51.86
CA ALA A 6 32.45 24.32 -51.59
C ALA A 6 31.19 23.88 -52.35
N TYR A 7 31.35 23.24 -53.51
CA TYR A 7 30.28 22.74 -54.37
C TYR A 7 29.66 21.40 -53.91
N LEU A 8 30.27 20.72 -52.94
CA LEU A 8 29.75 19.46 -52.40
C LEU A 8 28.78 19.69 -51.23
N SER A 9 27.84 18.75 -51.07
CA SER A 9 27.00 18.65 -49.87
C SER A 9 27.85 18.57 -48.60
N ALA A 10 27.32 19.04 -47.47
CA ALA A 10 28.01 19.00 -46.18
C ALA A 10 28.45 17.57 -45.80
N TYR A 11 27.62 16.58 -46.13
CA TYR A 11 27.93 15.17 -45.90
C TYR A 11 29.09 14.66 -46.76
N ASP A 12 29.08 14.95 -48.07
CA ASP A 12 30.12 14.50 -49.00
C ASP A 12 31.46 15.18 -48.73
N ARG A 13 31.41 16.46 -48.34
CA ARG A 13 32.58 17.23 -47.90
C ARG A 13 33.21 16.62 -46.66
N HIS A 14 32.39 16.28 -45.66
CA HIS A 14 32.84 15.60 -44.45
C HIS A 14 33.47 14.24 -44.76
N LYS A 15 32.86 13.44 -45.66
CA LYS A 15 33.39 12.15 -46.09
C LYS A 15 34.76 12.29 -46.77
N LYS A 16 34.92 13.27 -47.67
CA LYS A 16 36.20 13.56 -48.32
C LYS A 16 37.26 13.99 -47.33
N LEU A 17 36.95 14.92 -46.44
CA LEU A 17 37.88 15.40 -45.41
C LEU A 17 38.34 14.29 -44.47
N ILE A 18 37.44 13.40 -44.06
CA ILE A 18 37.79 12.24 -43.22
C ILE A 18 38.69 11.25 -43.98
N ASN A 19 38.39 10.97 -45.25
CA ASN A 19 39.21 10.08 -46.06
C ASN A 19 40.61 10.64 -46.30
N ASP A 20 40.71 11.93 -46.61
CA ASP A 20 41.98 12.64 -46.81
C ASP A 20 42.80 12.62 -45.51
N TYR A 21 42.14 12.83 -44.36
CA TYR A 21 42.76 12.72 -43.04
C TYR A 21 43.35 11.33 -42.78
N PHE A 22 42.59 10.26 -43.06
CA PHE A 22 43.11 8.89 -42.90
C PHE A 22 44.27 8.57 -43.85
N THR A 23 44.23 9.10 -45.07
CA THR A 23 45.28 8.90 -46.08
C THR A 23 46.58 9.59 -45.69
N LEU A 24 46.51 10.82 -45.14
CA LEU A 24 47.68 11.62 -44.78
C LEU A 24 48.33 11.20 -43.46
N TYR A 25 47.53 10.85 -42.46
CA TYR A 25 48.00 10.60 -41.09
C TYR A 25 47.97 9.13 -40.67
N GLY A 26 47.53 8.22 -41.56
CA GLY A 26 47.63 6.76 -41.34
C GLY A 26 46.74 6.23 -40.21
N GLY A 27 45.46 6.60 -40.19
CA GLY A 27 44.47 6.16 -39.20
C GLY A 27 43.37 5.27 -39.78
N SER A 28 42.50 4.74 -38.92
CA SER A 28 41.29 4.01 -39.33
C SER A 28 40.03 4.63 -38.71
N VAL A 29 38.85 4.36 -39.29
CA VAL A 29 37.55 4.82 -38.74
C VAL A 29 37.34 4.46 -37.27
N SER A 30 38.03 3.44 -36.77
CA SER A 30 37.96 3.04 -35.37
C SER A 30 38.64 4.02 -34.40
N SER A 31 39.66 4.76 -34.84
CA SER A 31 40.36 5.77 -34.02
C SER A 31 39.57 7.07 -33.86
N LEU A 32 38.53 7.27 -34.69
CA LEU A 32 37.62 8.41 -34.61
C LEU A 32 36.41 8.15 -33.69
N LYS A 33 36.30 6.95 -33.12
CA LYS A 33 35.23 6.63 -32.17
C LYS A 33 35.43 7.46 -30.90
N ARG A 34 34.45 8.30 -30.59
CA ARG A 34 34.38 9.03 -29.32
C ARG A 34 34.32 8.03 -28.17
N ASP A 35 35.09 8.29 -27.11
CA ASP A 35 34.94 7.57 -25.86
C ASP A 35 33.60 7.92 -25.20
N THR A 36 32.70 6.94 -25.12
CA THR A 36 31.36 7.09 -24.54
C THR A 36 31.29 6.67 -23.08
N SER A 37 32.41 6.28 -22.46
CA SER A 37 32.43 5.71 -21.10
C SER A 37 31.95 6.68 -20.01
N ARG A 38 32.08 7.99 -20.25
CA ARG A 38 31.73 9.06 -19.29
C ARG A 38 30.38 9.73 -19.61
N ASP A 39 29.71 9.32 -20.68
CA ASP A 39 28.43 9.91 -21.05
C ASP A 39 27.34 9.43 -20.11
N LYS A 40 26.64 10.39 -19.48
CA LYS A 40 25.42 10.09 -18.73
C LYS A 40 24.25 10.04 -19.70
N THR A 41 23.52 8.92 -19.70
CA THR A 41 22.26 8.84 -20.43
C THR A 41 21.12 9.43 -19.61
N ASP A 42 20.03 9.83 -20.26
CA ASP A 42 18.81 10.25 -19.58
C ASP A 42 18.31 9.18 -18.61
N TYR A 43 18.51 7.90 -18.94
CA TYR A 43 18.18 6.78 -18.07
C TYR A 43 18.99 6.80 -16.78
N ASP A 44 20.29 7.08 -16.84
CA ASP A 44 21.15 7.17 -15.65
C ASP A 44 20.73 8.33 -14.76
N VAL A 45 20.42 9.49 -15.36
CA VAL A 45 19.93 10.66 -14.63
C VAL A 45 18.61 10.36 -13.90
N ILE A 46 17.70 9.65 -14.56
CA ILE A 46 16.43 9.22 -13.94
C ILE A 46 16.72 8.22 -12.82
N LYS A 47 17.61 7.25 -13.03
CA LYS A 47 17.97 6.26 -12.01
C LYS A 47 18.64 6.88 -10.79
N GLU A 48 19.38 7.97 -10.94
CA GLU A 48 19.96 8.72 -9.81
C GLU A 48 18.89 9.50 -9.02
N ASN A 49 17.91 10.09 -9.71
CA ASN A 49 16.94 11.04 -9.11
C ASN A 49 15.52 10.47 -8.94
N HIS A 50 15.29 9.20 -9.27
CA HIS A 50 13.97 8.59 -9.14
C HIS A 50 13.55 8.52 -7.67
N ARG A 51 12.28 8.81 -7.45
CA ARG A 51 11.61 8.63 -6.17
C ARG A 51 10.41 7.72 -6.36
N PHE A 52 10.12 6.90 -5.35
CA PHE A 52 9.01 5.97 -5.40
C PHE A 52 7.67 6.70 -5.33
N LEU A 53 7.54 7.67 -4.42
CA LEU A 53 6.41 8.60 -4.31
C LEU A 53 6.93 10.04 -4.32
N TRP A 54 6.24 10.88 -5.09
CA TRP A 54 6.47 12.32 -5.07
C TRP A 54 5.33 12.97 -4.27
N ASP A 55 5.66 13.64 -3.18
CA ASP A 55 4.69 14.41 -2.43
C ASP A 55 4.46 15.75 -3.13
N GLN A 56 3.19 16.10 -3.41
CA GLN A 56 2.86 17.30 -4.18
C GLN A 56 3.34 18.59 -3.52
N ASP A 57 3.33 18.63 -2.19
CA ASP A 57 3.62 19.84 -1.40
C ASP A 57 5.11 19.97 -1.03
N ASN A 58 5.76 18.86 -0.67
CA ASN A 58 7.13 18.88 -0.16
C ASN A 58 8.19 18.76 -1.26
N ASP A 59 7.91 18.07 -2.36
CA ASP A 59 8.93 17.71 -3.35
C ASP A 59 8.82 18.57 -4.63
N LYS A 60 9.25 19.83 -4.51
CA LYS A 60 9.48 20.69 -5.68
C LYS A 60 10.87 20.38 -6.27
N PRO A 61 10.96 19.97 -7.55
CA PRO A 61 12.23 19.56 -8.14
C PRO A 61 13.14 20.78 -8.39
N GLU A 62 14.19 20.86 -7.59
CA GLU A 62 15.19 21.93 -7.65
C GLU A 62 16.19 21.71 -8.79
N THR A 63 16.60 20.45 -9.02
CA THR A 63 17.56 20.04 -10.05
C THR A 63 16.87 19.66 -11.37
N TRP A 64 17.53 19.91 -12.52
CA TRP A 64 17.04 19.49 -13.83
C TRP A 64 16.73 17.99 -13.92
N GLY A 65 17.60 17.13 -13.38
CA GLY A 65 17.38 15.68 -13.33
C GLY A 65 16.14 15.28 -12.50
N ALA A 66 15.88 15.98 -11.40
CA ALA A 66 14.67 15.79 -10.61
C ALA A 66 13.42 16.24 -11.38
N ARG A 67 13.48 17.33 -12.16
CA ARG A 67 12.38 17.77 -13.03
C ARG A 67 12.08 16.74 -14.12
N LEU A 68 13.13 16.16 -14.71
CA LEU A 68 13.01 15.08 -15.68
C LEU A 68 12.34 13.86 -15.05
N ALA A 69 12.83 13.40 -13.90
CA ALA A 69 12.26 12.27 -13.17
C ALA A 69 10.78 12.48 -12.82
N LYS A 70 10.41 13.68 -12.34
CA LYS A 70 9.02 14.05 -12.06
C LYS A 70 8.13 13.96 -13.31
N LYS A 71 8.59 14.49 -14.45
CA LYS A 71 7.85 14.40 -15.72
C LYS A 71 7.60 12.95 -16.15
N TYR A 72 8.54 12.04 -15.91
CA TYR A 72 8.32 10.61 -16.15
C TYR A 72 7.39 9.99 -15.12
N TYR A 73 7.54 10.35 -13.85
CA TYR A 73 6.68 9.90 -12.77
C TYR A 73 5.21 10.23 -13.05
N ASP A 74 4.91 11.46 -13.47
CA ASP A 74 3.53 11.91 -13.75
C ASP A 74 2.86 11.13 -14.90
N LYS A 75 3.66 10.59 -15.84
CA LYS A 75 3.17 9.75 -16.94
C LYS A 75 2.85 8.31 -16.51
N LEU A 76 3.33 7.86 -15.35
CA LEU A 76 3.12 6.48 -14.88
C LEU A 76 1.72 6.32 -14.27
N PHE A 77 1.04 5.22 -14.65
CA PHE A 77 -0.21 4.80 -14.03
C PHE A 77 0.07 3.97 -12.77
N LYS A 78 -0.19 4.55 -11.60
CA LYS A 78 0.24 4.02 -10.27
C LYS A 78 -0.94 3.63 -9.36
N GLU A 79 -2.13 3.48 -9.91
CA GLU A 79 -3.33 3.19 -9.10
C GLU A 79 -3.32 1.77 -8.56
N TYR A 80 -3.13 0.79 -9.43
CA TYR A 80 -3.16 -0.64 -9.10
C TYR A 80 -1.81 -1.29 -9.36
N CYS A 81 -1.38 -2.14 -8.43
CA CYS A 81 -0.21 -2.98 -8.57
C CYS A 81 -0.58 -4.42 -8.96
N ILE A 82 0.42 -5.22 -9.33
CA ILE A 82 0.33 -6.64 -9.62
C ILE A 82 1.06 -7.40 -8.52
N ALA A 83 0.44 -8.46 -8.03
CA ALA A 83 1.00 -9.36 -7.05
C ALA A 83 1.42 -10.70 -7.68
N ASP A 84 2.51 -11.28 -7.18
CA ASP A 84 2.83 -12.69 -7.37
C ASP A 84 2.55 -13.44 -6.07
N LEU A 85 1.46 -14.22 -6.07
CA LEU A 85 1.02 -15.00 -4.93
C LEU A 85 1.54 -16.44 -4.97
N THR A 86 2.57 -16.77 -5.77
CA THR A 86 3.06 -18.16 -5.89
C THR A 86 3.55 -18.74 -4.55
N TYR A 87 4.23 -17.94 -3.73
CA TYR A 87 4.81 -18.36 -2.45
C TYR A 87 4.01 -17.92 -1.23
N TYR A 88 2.69 -17.76 -1.38
CA TYR A 88 1.79 -17.31 -0.31
C TYR A 88 1.85 -18.20 0.95
N LYS A 89 2.08 -19.51 0.79
CA LYS A 89 2.25 -20.45 1.91
C LYS A 89 3.46 -20.13 2.80
N GLN A 90 4.50 -19.51 2.23
CA GLN A 90 5.69 -19.03 2.94
C GLN A 90 5.54 -17.58 3.43
N ASN A 91 4.36 -16.97 3.27
CA ASN A 91 4.10 -15.55 3.55
C ASN A 91 4.98 -14.60 2.72
N LYS A 92 5.39 -15.04 1.51
CA LYS A 92 6.17 -14.24 0.58
C LYS A 92 5.26 -13.81 -0.57
N VAL A 93 4.99 -12.51 -0.63
CA VAL A 93 4.22 -11.88 -1.69
C VAL A 93 5.14 -10.88 -2.39
N ALA A 94 5.27 -10.99 -3.70
CA ALA A 94 6.01 -10.01 -4.48
C ALA A 94 5.02 -9.04 -5.13
N LEU A 95 5.32 -7.74 -5.06
CA LEU A 95 4.51 -6.69 -5.66
C LEU A 95 5.33 -5.97 -6.73
N ARG A 96 4.67 -5.56 -7.80
CA ARG A 96 5.25 -4.68 -8.82
C ARG A 96 4.20 -3.78 -9.44
N TRP A 97 4.64 -2.66 -9.98
CA TRP A 97 3.80 -1.84 -10.84
C TRP A 97 3.47 -2.52 -12.17
N ARG A 98 2.37 -2.08 -12.78
CA ARG A 98 1.91 -2.57 -14.07
C ARG A 98 2.83 -2.08 -15.19
N THR A 99 3.01 -2.92 -16.20
CA THR A 99 3.65 -2.51 -17.46
C THR A 99 2.63 -1.89 -18.40
N GLU A 100 3.08 -1.11 -19.38
CA GLU A 100 2.21 -0.49 -20.40
C GLU A 100 1.25 -1.49 -21.05
N LYS A 101 1.76 -2.66 -21.46
CA LYS A 101 0.95 -3.74 -22.06
C LYS A 101 -0.17 -4.22 -21.13
N GLU A 102 0.10 -4.30 -19.83
CA GLU A 102 -0.87 -4.75 -18.83
C GLU A 102 -1.91 -3.67 -18.52
N VAL A 103 -1.52 -2.40 -18.55
CA VAL A 103 -2.44 -1.27 -18.41
C VAL A 103 -3.42 -1.25 -19.57
N ILE A 104 -2.94 -1.43 -20.81
CA ILE A 104 -3.79 -1.50 -22.01
C ILE A 104 -4.80 -2.66 -21.94
N VAL A 105 -4.35 -3.83 -21.45
CA VAL A 105 -5.22 -5.00 -21.25
C VAL A 105 -6.20 -4.82 -20.09
N GLY A 106 -5.91 -3.93 -19.14
CA GLY A 106 -6.73 -3.71 -17.93
C GLY A 106 -6.43 -4.68 -16.79
N LYS A 107 -5.26 -5.33 -16.79
CA LYS A 107 -4.85 -6.27 -15.74
C LYS A 107 -4.69 -5.55 -14.39
N GLY A 108 -5.22 -6.14 -13.32
CA GLY A 108 -5.23 -5.55 -11.98
C GLY A 108 -6.35 -4.53 -11.74
N GLN A 109 -7.14 -4.17 -12.76
CA GLN A 109 -8.31 -3.29 -12.63
C GLN A 109 -9.61 -4.00 -13.00
N PHE A 110 -9.64 -4.61 -14.20
CA PHE A 110 -10.76 -5.42 -14.72
C PHE A 110 -10.47 -6.92 -14.72
N GLU A 111 -9.21 -7.30 -14.51
CA GLU A 111 -8.75 -8.68 -14.35
C GLU A 111 -7.97 -8.78 -13.04
N CYS A 112 -7.92 -9.96 -12.45
CA CYS A 112 -7.21 -10.23 -11.21
C CYS A 112 -5.75 -9.77 -11.27
N GLY A 113 -5.32 -9.04 -10.25
CA GLY A 113 -3.95 -8.52 -10.11
C GLY A 113 -2.90 -9.59 -9.80
N ASN A 114 -3.26 -10.87 -9.69
CA ASN A 114 -2.28 -11.93 -9.54
C ASN A 114 -1.63 -12.27 -10.90
N LYS A 115 -0.30 -12.29 -10.97
CA LYS A 115 0.46 -12.53 -12.21
C LYS A 115 -0.02 -13.74 -13.01
N LYS A 116 -0.36 -14.85 -12.32
CA LYS A 116 -0.77 -16.14 -12.93
C LYS A 116 -2.29 -16.31 -13.10
N CYS A 117 -3.10 -15.43 -12.52
CA CYS A 117 -4.55 -15.52 -12.59
C CYS A 117 -5.07 -14.65 -13.73
N LYS A 118 -6.17 -15.09 -14.35
CA LYS A 118 -6.88 -14.34 -15.41
C LYS A 118 -8.37 -14.16 -15.13
N GLU A 119 -8.75 -14.34 -13.87
CA GLU A 119 -10.14 -14.23 -13.44
C GLU A 119 -10.62 -12.77 -13.52
N LYS A 120 -11.85 -12.58 -13.96
CA LYS A 120 -12.45 -11.24 -14.13
C LYS A 120 -13.64 -11.00 -13.19
N GLU A 121 -14.18 -12.05 -12.60
CA GLU A 121 -15.36 -11.99 -11.76
C GLU A 121 -15.03 -11.61 -10.31
N ASP A 122 -15.94 -10.86 -9.66
CA ASP A 122 -15.94 -10.48 -8.23
C ASP A 122 -14.61 -9.98 -7.66
N LEU A 123 -14.00 -9.02 -8.36
CA LEU A 123 -12.74 -8.40 -7.97
C LEU A 123 -12.89 -7.49 -6.74
N LYS A 124 -12.26 -7.89 -5.64
CA LYS A 124 -12.15 -7.07 -4.42
C LYS A 124 -10.87 -6.25 -4.42
N SER A 125 -10.96 -5.01 -3.95
CA SER A 125 -9.83 -4.11 -3.78
C SER A 125 -9.23 -4.26 -2.38
N TRP A 126 -7.91 -4.36 -2.33
CA TRP A 126 -7.10 -4.51 -1.11
C TRP A 126 -6.08 -3.39 -1.06
N GLU A 127 -5.77 -2.93 0.15
CA GLU A 127 -4.65 -2.04 0.39
C GLU A 127 -3.58 -2.82 1.14
N VAL A 128 -2.39 -2.91 0.54
CA VAL A 128 -1.28 -3.71 1.08
C VAL A 128 -0.14 -2.78 1.42
N ASN A 129 0.41 -2.94 2.63
CA ASN A 129 1.59 -2.22 3.05
C ASN A 129 2.83 -2.69 2.27
N PHE A 130 3.52 -1.76 1.62
CA PHE A 130 4.74 -1.98 0.87
C PHE A 130 5.88 -1.20 1.52
N GLY A 131 6.81 -1.93 2.14
CA GLY A 131 8.05 -1.37 2.66
C GLY A 131 9.12 -1.29 1.58
N TYR A 132 9.72 -0.11 1.39
CA TYR A 132 10.80 0.14 0.43
C TYR A 132 11.93 0.94 1.07
N ILE A 133 13.10 0.90 0.44
CA ILE A 133 14.26 1.69 0.86
C ILE A 133 14.51 2.75 -0.19
N GLU A 134 14.51 4.01 0.22
CA GLU A 134 14.76 5.17 -0.63
C GLU A 134 15.87 6.01 -0.01
N HIS A 135 16.95 6.25 -0.76
CA HIS A 135 18.14 6.97 -0.29
C HIS A 135 18.66 6.50 1.09
N GLY A 136 18.60 5.19 1.36
CA GLY A 136 19.06 4.58 2.61
C GLY A 136 18.05 4.63 3.77
N GLN A 137 16.89 5.25 3.59
CA GLN A 137 15.82 5.30 4.59
C GLN A 137 14.73 4.28 4.27
N LYS A 138 14.24 3.57 5.30
CA LYS A 138 13.08 2.66 5.17
C LYS A 138 11.81 3.49 5.19
N LYS A 139 11.02 3.40 4.13
CA LYS A 139 9.72 4.03 3.98
C LYS A 139 8.66 2.98 3.74
N ASN A 140 7.42 3.29 4.09
CA ASN A 140 6.27 2.42 3.87
C ASN A 140 5.23 3.18 3.05
N ALA A 141 4.52 2.47 2.17
CA ALA A 141 3.41 3.03 1.42
C ALA A 141 2.30 1.98 1.29
N LEU A 142 1.05 2.41 1.38
CA LEU A 142 -0.09 1.55 1.06
C LEU A 142 -0.29 1.54 -0.45
N VAL A 143 -0.34 0.36 -1.04
CA VAL A 143 -0.55 0.18 -2.48
C VAL A 143 -1.84 -0.59 -2.71
N LYS A 144 -2.64 -0.15 -3.68
CA LYS A 144 -3.92 -0.78 -4.01
C LYS A 144 -3.73 -1.97 -4.95
N LEU A 145 -4.46 -3.05 -4.69
CA LEU A 145 -4.40 -4.31 -5.42
C LEU A 145 -5.83 -4.86 -5.59
N ARG A 146 -6.25 -5.20 -6.82
CA ARG A 146 -7.53 -5.92 -7.01
C ARG A 146 -7.29 -7.40 -7.22
N LEU A 147 -8.02 -8.24 -6.50
CA LEU A 147 -7.90 -9.70 -6.56
C LEU A 147 -9.28 -10.36 -6.62
N CYS A 148 -9.37 -11.50 -7.30
CA CYS A 148 -10.55 -12.38 -7.21
C CYS A 148 -10.62 -13.05 -5.82
N PRO A 149 -11.77 -13.64 -5.45
CA PRO A 149 -11.97 -14.27 -4.13
C PRO A 149 -10.91 -15.32 -3.79
N GLU A 150 -10.56 -16.19 -4.75
CA GLU A 150 -9.51 -17.20 -4.63
C GLU A 150 -8.14 -16.62 -4.30
N CYS A 151 -7.77 -15.52 -4.96
CA CYS A 151 -6.48 -14.87 -4.74
C CYS A 151 -6.48 -14.03 -3.46
N SER A 152 -7.62 -13.47 -3.08
CA SER A 152 -7.83 -12.79 -1.80
C SER A 152 -7.58 -13.74 -0.62
N THR A 153 -8.12 -14.96 -0.67
CA THR A 153 -7.87 -15.99 0.36
C THR A 153 -6.38 -16.36 0.43
N LYS A 154 -5.68 -16.38 -0.72
CA LYS A 154 -4.22 -16.63 -0.75
C LYS A 154 -3.43 -15.48 -0.12
N LEU A 155 -3.85 -14.22 -0.31
CA LEU A 155 -3.21 -13.06 0.30
C LEU A 155 -3.30 -13.12 1.83
N ASN A 156 -4.48 -13.48 2.37
CA ASN A 156 -4.73 -13.54 3.81
C ASN A 156 -4.48 -14.91 4.45
N TYR A 157 -3.85 -15.84 3.73
CA TYR A 157 -3.71 -17.25 4.13
C TYR A 157 -3.15 -17.43 5.55
N ARG A 158 -2.14 -16.63 5.94
CA ARG A 158 -1.52 -16.75 7.26
C ARG A 158 -2.38 -16.13 8.36
N SER A 159 -3.04 -15.00 8.08
CA SER A 159 -3.95 -14.35 9.04
C SER A 159 -5.11 -15.29 9.37
N GLN A 160 -5.79 -15.80 8.35
CA GLN A 160 -6.90 -16.74 8.50
C GLN A 160 -6.47 -18.04 9.20
N LYS A 161 -5.25 -18.53 8.92
CA LYS A 161 -4.70 -19.71 9.63
C LYS A 161 -4.40 -19.42 11.09
N HIS A 162 -3.96 -18.22 11.43
CA HIS A 162 -3.70 -17.82 12.82
C HIS A 162 -5.00 -17.64 13.59
N GLU A 163 -5.98 -16.98 12.99
CA GLU A 163 -7.32 -16.78 13.52
C GLU A 163 -8.05 -18.11 13.76
N ALA A 164 -8.03 -19.03 12.80
CA ALA A 164 -8.61 -20.37 12.97
C ALA A 164 -7.93 -21.18 14.09
N LYS A 165 -6.63 -20.98 14.32
CA LYS A 165 -5.94 -21.58 15.47
C LYS A 165 -6.37 -20.93 16.79
N ARG A 166 -6.46 -19.59 16.84
CA ARG A 166 -6.91 -18.84 18.01
C ARG A 166 -8.33 -19.26 18.42
N HIS A 167 -9.27 -19.34 17.47
CA HIS A 167 -10.63 -19.83 17.75
C HIS A 167 -10.65 -21.27 18.27
N LYS A 168 -9.80 -22.16 17.76
CA LYS A 168 -9.70 -23.53 18.29
C LYS A 168 -9.14 -23.57 19.71
N THR A 169 -8.19 -22.70 20.04
CA THR A 169 -7.64 -22.57 21.39
C THR A 169 -8.68 -22.01 22.35
N LEU A 170 -9.38 -20.92 21.97
CA LEU A 170 -10.46 -20.32 22.77
C LEU A 170 -11.61 -21.32 23.04
N LYS A 171 -12.03 -22.08 22.01
CA LYS A 171 -13.03 -23.15 22.20
C LYS A 171 -12.58 -24.25 23.16
N ARG A 172 -11.27 -24.51 23.28
CA ARG A 172 -10.72 -25.50 24.24
C ARG A 172 -10.62 -24.95 25.66
N LEU A 173 -10.46 -23.63 25.81
CA LEU A 173 -10.37 -22.94 27.09
C LEU A 173 -11.74 -22.66 27.73
N GLY A 174 -12.85 -23.02 27.07
CA GLY A 174 -14.20 -22.90 27.62
C GLY A 174 -14.72 -21.46 27.70
N THR A 175 -13.97 -20.48 27.18
CA THR A 175 -14.37 -19.07 27.09
C THR A 175 -15.34 -18.87 25.91
N ASN A 176 -16.46 -19.58 25.90
CA ASN A 176 -17.60 -19.24 25.06
C ASN A 176 -18.48 -18.30 25.88
N GLY A 177 -18.34 -16.99 25.68
CA GLY A 177 -19.49 -16.11 25.86
C GLY A 177 -20.50 -16.48 24.78
N GLU A 178 -21.54 -17.19 25.18
CA GLU A 178 -22.70 -17.44 24.32
C GLU A 178 -23.34 -16.09 23.99
N THR A 179 -23.22 -15.64 22.76
CA THR A 179 -24.22 -14.74 22.18
C THR A 179 -25.36 -15.61 21.67
N PRO A 180 -26.58 -15.54 22.25
CA PRO A 180 -27.73 -16.23 21.68
C PRO A 180 -28.22 -15.48 20.44
N HIS A 181 -28.54 -16.28 19.42
CA HIS A 181 -29.11 -15.92 18.13
C HIS A 181 -30.43 -15.15 18.20
N ASP A 182 -30.62 -14.32 17.16
CA ASP A 182 -31.85 -14.06 16.39
C ASP A 182 -33.20 -13.91 17.10
N MET A 183 -33.77 -12.71 17.01
CA MET A 183 -35.22 -12.48 16.95
C MET A 183 -35.55 -11.43 15.87
N PRO A 184 -36.49 -11.71 14.95
CA PRO A 184 -36.95 -10.74 13.97
C PRO A 184 -38.10 -9.92 14.56
N SER A 185 -38.09 -8.59 14.43
CA SER A 185 -39.29 -7.77 14.64
C SER A 185 -39.19 -6.44 13.91
N THR A 186 -39.94 -6.36 12.82
CA THR A 186 -40.40 -5.12 12.20
C THR A 186 -41.26 -4.33 13.18
N SER A 187 -40.86 -3.10 13.51
CA SER A 187 -41.81 -2.02 13.80
C SER A 187 -41.12 -0.67 13.68
N THR A 188 -41.50 0.04 12.63
CA THR A 188 -41.55 1.50 12.52
C THR A 188 -41.88 2.19 13.86
N VAL A 189 -41.25 3.33 14.15
CA VAL A 189 -41.88 4.62 14.54
C VAL A 189 -40.80 5.66 14.93
N GLU A 190 -40.77 6.71 14.11
CA GLU A 190 -40.66 8.15 14.40
C GLU A 190 -39.63 8.67 15.43
N ILE A 191 -38.66 9.42 14.90
CA ILE A 191 -37.81 10.37 15.64
C ILE A 191 -38.64 11.65 15.86
N LYS A 192 -38.97 11.96 17.11
CA LYS A 192 -39.37 13.31 17.54
C LYS A 192 -38.16 13.99 18.19
N ILE A 193 -37.80 15.13 17.64
CA ILE A 193 -36.81 16.08 18.16
C ILE A 193 -37.58 17.03 19.05
N GLU A 194 -37.20 17.13 20.33
CA GLU A 194 -37.59 18.25 21.20
C GLU A 194 -36.31 18.83 21.82
N GLU A 195 -36.05 20.08 21.47
CA GLU A 195 -35.19 21.02 22.21
C GLU A 195 -36.01 21.59 23.39
N ASP A 196 -35.45 21.67 24.59
CA ASP A 196 -35.41 22.92 25.38
C ASP A 196 -34.51 22.76 26.62
N GLU A 197 -33.92 23.89 27.01
CA GLU A 197 -33.05 24.15 28.14
C GLU A 197 -33.79 24.19 29.50
N GLY A 198 -33.01 24.36 30.58
CA GLY A 198 -33.46 25.19 31.69
C GLY A 198 -33.57 24.54 33.07
N THR A 199 -32.43 24.43 33.75
CA THR A 199 -32.14 24.62 35.18
C THR A 199 -33.30 24.96 36.14
N ASN A 200 -33.37 24.27 37.31
CA ASN A 200 -33.22 24.90 38.65
C ASN A 200 -33.36 23.92 39.84
N ASN A 201 -32.50 24.16 40.84
CA ASN A 201 -32.37 23.50 42.15
C ASN A 201 -33.59 23.72 43.08
N SER A 202 -33.88 22.75 43.97
CA SER A 202 -33.77 22.89 45.44
C SER A 202 -34.36 21.70 46.19
N GLU A 203 -33.51 21.12 47.04
CA GLU A 203 -33.69 20.38 48.29
C GLU A 203 -35.11 20.12 48.86
N LYS A 204 -35.39 18.85 49.24
CA LYS A 204 -36.00 18.54 50.54
C LYS A 204 -35.70 17.12 51.03
N LEU A 205 -35.11 17.08 52.22
CA LEU A 205 -34.84 15.96 53.13
C LEU A 205 -36.15 15.35 53.70
N VAL A 206 -36.20 14.03 53.94
CA VAL A 206 -36.43 13.39 55.27
C VAL A 206 -36.53 11.86 55.11
N GLU A 207 -35.72 11.19 55.94
CA GLU A 207 -35.59 9.74 56.17
C GLU A 207 -36.89 9.06 56.62
N THR A 208 -37.03 7.75 56.32
CA THR A 208 -37.22 6.76 57.38
C THR A 208 -36.50 5.46 57.07
N ARG A 209 -35.75 5.02 58.09
CA ARG A 209 -34.87 3.86 58.17
C ARG A 209 -35.68 2.57 58.30
N ALA A 210 -35.26 1.52 57.59
CA ALA A 210 -35.32 0.14 58.07
C ALA A 210 -34.28 -0.72 57.34
N ASP A 211 -33.41 -1.35 58.12
CA ASP A 211 -32.67 -2.59 57.85
C ASP A 211 -31.31 -2.56 57.11
N GLU A 212 -30.33 -1.82 57.64
CA GLU A 212 -28.89 -1.96 57.28
C GLU A 212 -28.19 -3.20 57.90
N SER A 213 -28.92 -4.21 58.38
CA SER A 213 -28.31 -5.38 59.06
C SER A 213 -28.36 -6.70 58.28
N LYS A 214 -28.67 -6.65 56.97
CA LYS A 214 -28.67 -7.83 56.08
C LYS A 214 -27.67 -7.80 54.92
N ILE A 215 -26.91 -6.73 54.74
CA ILE A 215 -25.92 -6.61 53.64
C ILE A 215 -24.65 -7.45 53.87
N TRP A 216 -24.37 -7.88 55.11
CA TRP A 216 -23.09 -8.51 55.48
C TRP A 216 -23.19 -10.02 55.76
N LYS A 217 -24.14 -10.74 55.14
CA LYS A 217 -24.31 -12.20 55.31
C LYS A 217 -24.40 -12.98 54.00
N GLU A 218 -23.79 -12.50 52.93
CA GLU A 218 -23.54 -13.32 51.75
C GLU A 218 -22.05 -13.64 51.65
N LYS A 219 -21.77 -14.94 51.54
CA LYS A 219 -20.41 -15.46 51.33
C LYS A 219 -19.93 -14.96 49.96
N PRO A 220 -18.67 -14.55 49.82
CA PRO A 220 -18.15 -14.16 48.52
C PRO A 220 -18.29 -15.34 47.55
N ILE A 221 -19.06 -15.13 46.48
CA ILE A 221 -18.85 -15.89 45.26
C ILE A 221 -17.43 -15.56 44.85
N GLU A 222 -16.58 -16.57 44.67
CA GLU A 222 -15.29 -16.42 44.02
C GLU A 222 -15.54 -16.00 42.58
N ASN A 223 -15.84 -14.72 42.37
CA ASN A 223 -15.52 -14.04 41.13
C ASN A 223 -14.01 -14.04 41.10
N LEU A 224 -13.46 -14.95 40.31
CA LEU A 224 -12.11 -14.84 39.80
C LEU A 224 -12.11 -13.51 39.02
N GLU A 225 -11.81 -12.40 39.71
CA GLU A 225 -11.59 -11.11 39.05
C GLU A 225 -10.53 -11.39 38.00
N LYS A 226 -10.93 -11.29 36.72
CA LYS A 226 -9.99 -11.40 35.61
C LYS A 226 -8.83 -10.49 35.95
N THR A 227 -7.63 -11.03 35.88
CA THR A 227 -6.45 -10.22 36.16
C THR A 227 -6.49 -9.01 35.24
N ARG A 228 -6.06 -7.84 35.71
CA ARG A 228 -6.01 -6.61 34.90
C ARG A 228 -5.35 -6.84 33.53
N GLU A 229 -4.43 -7.80 33.44
CA GLU A 229 -3.76 -8.22 32.22
C GLU A 229 -4.72 -8.92 31.23
N GLU A 230 -5.62 -9.79 31.71
CA GLU A 230 -6.66 -10.43 30.89
C GLU A 230 -7.70 -9.42 30.39
N GLU A 231 -8.08 -8.43 31.21
CA GLU A 231 -8.94 -7.32 30.76
C GLU A 231 -8.23 -6.45 29.71
N PHE A 232 -6.92 -6.22 29.88
CA PHE A 232 -6.12 -5.48 28.90
C PHE A 232 -5.98 -6.25 27.58
N GLU A 233 -5.84 -7.58 27.64
CA GLU A 233 -5.78 -8.44 26.46
C GLU A 233 -7.14 -8.54 25.76
N GLU A 234 -8.26 -8.59 26.50
CA GLU A 234 -9.61 -8.49 25.92
C GLU A 234 -9.83 -7.14 25.24
N TYR A 235 -9.42 -6.04 25.87
CA TYR A 235 -9.50 -4.71 25.28
C TYR A 235 -8.66 -4.57 24.01
N LEU A 236 -7.42 -5.08 24.00
CA LEU A 236 -6.59 -5.12 22.81
C LEU A 236 -7.16 -6.04 21.72
N ALA A 237 -7.84 -7.12 22.10
CA ALA A 237 -8.51 -8.00 21.16
C ALA A 237 -9.71 -7.33 20.48
N ASP A 238 -10.46 -6.48 21.20
CA ASP A 238 -11.63 -5.76 20.69
C ASP A 238 -11.22 -4.54 19.84
N LEU A 239 -10.11 -3.87 20.19
CA LEU A 239 -9.59 -2.71 19.44
C LEU A 239 -8.92 -3.08 18.10
N LEU A 240 -8.53 -4.34 17.92
CA LEU A 240 -7.86 -4.85 16.72
C LEU A 240 -8.80 -5.67 15.79
N MET A 241 -10.12 -5.67 16.07
CA MET A 241 -11.15 -6.15 15.14
C MET A 241 -11.37 -5.21 13.95
#